data_AF-A0A1M6BFQ5-F1
#
_entry.id   AF-A0A1M6BFQ5-F1
#
_cell.length_a   1.000
_cell.length_b   1.000
_cell.length_c   1.000
_cell.angle_alpha   90.00
_cell.angle_beta   90.00
_cell.angle_gamma   90.00
#
_symmetry.space_group_name_H-M   'P 1'
#
loop_
_entity.id
_entity.type
_entity.pdbx_description
1 polymer ?
#
loop_
_entity_poly.entity_id
_entity_poly.type
_entity_poly.pdbx_seq_one_letter_code
_entity_poly.pdbx_strand_id
1 'polypeptide(L)'
;MKNLISPPFRKIAITLCLAFLMPSITMAQGMPVYDNTNFISLAKQLVESAKQTTNLLKTVEFLKQQKERIEKVSNVIQQLDAVSNLIQNNQQLYQLVQQDLQEILSSPYIKPEEVDQVSESFNEILQRSTLNVNYIDKILTSDYLKMSDGERAAILKAYEETSSEMLAEVNNKTQRYRSIISFRKMQDKINNRETDF
;
A
#
# COMPACT_ATOMS: atom_id res chain seq x y z
N MET A 1 -14.24 -63.85 47.73
CA MET A 1 -15.10 -63.22 46.70
C MET A 1 -14.17 -62.43 45.78
N LYS A 2 -13.50 -63.09 44.84
CA LYS A 2 -13.77 -63.09 43.38
C LYS A 2 -13.99 -61.70 42.77
N ASN A 3 -12.97 -61.26 42.04
CA ASN A 3 -12.84 -60.04 41.23
C ASN A 3 -14.16 -59.62 40.58
N LEU A 4 -14.69 -58.48 41.03
CA LEU A 4 -15.99 -57.94 40.65
C LEU A 4 -15.93 -56.92 39.50
N ILE A 5 -15.02 -57.11 38.53
CA ILE A 5 -14.91 -56.24 37.36
C ILE A 5 -14.70 -57.13 36.14
N SER A 6 -15.70 -57.14 35.24
CA SER A 6 -15.67 -57.91 34.01
C SER A 6 -14.56 -57.38 33.07
N PRO A 7 -13.92 -58.26 32.27
CA PRO A 7 -12.78 -57.90 31.42
C PRO A 7 -13.00 -56.71 30.46
N PRO A 8 -14.20 -56.44 29.90
CA PRO A 8 -14.39 -55.25 29.06
C PRO A 8 -14.36 -53.95 29.86
N PHE A 9 -14.86 -53.95 31.10
CA PHE A 9 -14.95 -52.73 31.92
C PHE A 9 -13.58 -52.23 32.37
N ARG A 10 -12.65 -53.15 32.67
CA ARG A 10 -11.28 -52.82 33.02
C ARG A 10 -10.51 -52.22 31.83
N LYS A 11 -10.76 -52.71 30.61
CA LYS A 11 -10.18 -52.15 29.38
C LYS A 11 -10.73 -50.74 29.11
N ILE A 12 -12.04 -50.54 29.28
CA ILE A 12 -12.69 -49.22 29.12
C ILE A 12 -12.13 -48.22 30.12
N ALA A 13 -11.99 -48.60 31.40
CA ALA A 13 -11.43 -47.74 32.43
C ALA A 13 -9.97 -47.34 32.15
N ILE A 14 -9.15 -48.29 31.68
CA ILE A 14 -7.75 -48.02 31.34
C ILE A 14 -7.65 -47.10 30.11
N THR A 15 -8.47 -47.31 29.07
CA THR A 15 -8.51 -46.44 27.89
C THR A 15 -8.98 -45.02 28.24
N LEU A 16 -9.95 -44.89 29.13
CA LEU A 16 -10.46 -43.59 29.57
C LEU A 16 -9.43 -42.81 30.42
N CYS A 17 -8.69 -43.51 31.29
CA CYS A 17 -7.57 -42.92 32.03
C CYS A 17 -6.40 -42.51 31.11
N LEU A 18 -6.11 -43.29 30.06
CA LEU A 18 -5.08 -42.94 29.08
C LEU A 18 -5.46 -41.70 28.26
N ALA A 19 -6.74 -41.53 27.92
CA ALA A 19 -7.23 -40.34 27.23
C ALA A 19 -7.13 -39.06 28.09
N PHE A 20 -7.24 -39.18 29.41
CA PHE A 20 -7.07 -38.06 30.36
C PHE A 20 -5.60 -37.73 30.67
N LEU A 21 -4.67 -38.65 30.38
CA LEU A 21 -3.23 -38.49 30.57
C LEU A 21 -2.50 -38.01 29.29
N MET A 22 -3.22 -37.88 28.17
CA MET A 22 -2.70 -37.20 27.00
C MET A 22 -2.58 -35.70 27.34
N PRO A 23 -1.39 -35.09 27.29
CA PRO A 23 -1.30 -33.65 27.39
C PRO A 23 -2.16 -33.08 26.26
N SER A 24 -3.11 -32.21 26.61
CA SER A 24 -3.80 -31.37 25.65
C SER A 24 -2.71 -30.73 24.81
N ILE A 25 -2.55 -31.21 23.57
CA ILE A 25 -1.74 -30.53 22.57
C ILE A 25 -2.59 -29.33 22.21
N THR A 26 -2.58 -28.33 23.10
CA THR A 26 -3.00 -26.99 22.77
C THR A 26 -2.23 -26.68 21.52
N MET A 27 -2.95 -26.46 20.44
CA MET A 27 -2.38 -25.94 19.22
C MET A 27 -1.77 -24.60 19.62
N ALA A 28 -0.48 -24.62 19.99
CA ALA A 28 0.39 -23.48 19.85
C ALA A 28 0.49 -23.27 18.33
N GLN A 29 -0.60 -22.77 17.73
CA GLN A 29 -0.46 -22.04 16.50
C GLN A 29 0.42 -20.86 16.89
N GLY A 30 1.69 -20.94 16.53
CA GLY A 30 2.53 -19.76 16.51
C GLY A 30 1.73 -18.67 15.79
N MET A 31 1.76 -17.46 16.32
CA MET A 31 1.21 -16.29 15.60
C MET A 31 1.57 -16.44 14.12
N PRO A 32 0.61 -16.33 13.19
CA PRO A 32 0.92 -16.44 11.78
C PRO A 32 2.09 -15.51 11.47
N VAL A 33 3.22 -16.11 11.07
CA VAL A 33 4.36 -15.35 10.56
C VAL A 33 3.92 -14.91 9.17
N TYR A 34 3.59 -13.63 9.04
CA TYR A 34 3.11 -13.06 7.79
C TYR A 34 4.10 -13.28 6.67
N ASP A 35 3.57 -13.73 5.52
CA ASP A 35 4.32 -13.80 4.28
C ASP A 35 4.54 -12.36 3.77
N ASN A 36 5.73 -11.86 4.04
CA ASN A 36 6.20 -10.53 3.67
C ASN A 36 6.45 -10.37 2.15
N THR A 37 6.12 -11.37 1.33
CA THR A 37 6.27 -11.31 -0.13
C THR A 37 5.50 -10.13 -0.74
N ASN A 38 4.28 -9.83 -0.28
CA ASN A 38 3.48 -8.68 -0.76
C ASN A 38 4.11 -7.33 -0.41
N PHE A 39 4.80 -7.23 0.73
CA PHE A 39 5.53 -6.02 1.11
C PHE A 39 6.79 -5.80 0.28
N ILE A 40 7.51 -6.89 -0.01
CA ILE A 40 8.73 -6.85 -0.81
C ILE A 40 8.40 -6.45 -2.26
N SER A 41 7.31 -6.95 -2.85
CA SER A 41 6.86 -6.54 -4.18
C SER A 41 6.47 -5.06 -4.20
N LEU A 42 5.72 -4.59 -3.19
CA LEU A 42 5.33 -3.19 -3.06
C LEU A 42 6.54 -2.25 -2.90
N ALA A 43 7.50 -2.63 -2.05
CA ALA A 43 8.73 -1.86 -1.87
C ALA A 43 9.56 -1.79 -3.17
N LYS A 44 9.67 -2.90 -3.91
CA LYS A 44 10.31 -2.91 -5.23
C LYS A 44 9.60 -1.98 -6.21
N GLN A 45 8.27 -2.02 -6.25
CA GLN A 45 7.47 -1.17 -7.11
C GLN A 45 7.68 0.31 -6.78
N LEU A 46 7.62 0.69 -5.50
CA LEU A 46 7.91 2.05 -5.06
C LEU A 46 9.28 2.54 -5.51
N VAL A 47 10.32 1.71 -5.35
CA VAL A 47 11.69 2.06 -5.77
C VAL A 47 11.79 2.22 -7.28
N GLU A 48 11.20 1.31 -8.05
CA GLU A 48 11.24 1.37 -9.52
C GLU A 48 10.48 2.59 -10.03
N SER A 49 9.29 2.85 -9.50
CA SER A 49 8.48 4.00 -9.88
C SER A 49 9.14 5.32 -9.49
N ALA A 50 9.81 5.39 -8.33
CA ALA A 50 10.57 6.58 -7.93
C ALA A 50 11.75 6.88 -8.89
N LYS A 51 12.46 5.84 -9.33
CA LYS A 51 13.51 5.99 -10.36
C LYS A 51 12.93 6.51 -11.67
N GLN A 52 11.82 5.94 -12.10
CA GLN A 52 11.14 6.36 -13.32
C GLN A 52 10.73 7.82 -13.26
N THR A 53 10.07 8.26 -12.19
CA THR A 53 9.64 9.65 -12.01
C THR A 53 10.82 10.63 -11.95
N THR A 54 11.95 10.21 -11.36
CA THR A 54 13.19 11.02 -11.35
C THR A 54 13.75 11.20 -12.77
N ASN A 55 13.72 10.16 -13.59
CA ASN A 55 14.15 10.26 -14.99
C ASN A 55 13.22 11.17 -15.79
N LEU A 56 11.91 11.04 -15.59
CA LEU A 56 10.92 11.89 -16.24
C LEU A 56 11.07 13.37 -15.86
N LEU A 57 11.40 13.67 -14.58
CA LEU A 57 11.68 15.03 -14.12
C LEU A 57 12.85 15.65 -14.90
N LYS A 58 13.95 14.93 -15.03
CA LYS A 58 15.12 15.39 -15.81
C LYS A 58 14.74 15.66 -17.27
N THR A 59 13.91 14.79 -17.85
CA THR A 59 13.39 14.99 -19.22
C THR A 59 12.59 16.29 -19.30
N VAL A 60 11.64 16.53 -18.40
CA VAL A 60 10.83 17.76 -18.39
C VAL A 60 11.67 19.01 -18.18
N GLU A 61 12.61 19.00 -17.24
CA GLU A 61 13.53 20.12 -16.99
C GLU A 61 14.37 20.47 -18.23
N PHE A 62 14.91 19.45 -18.90
CA PHE A 62 15.66 19.61 -20.15
C PHE A 62 14.80 20.25 -21.25
N LEU A 63 13.54 19.84 -21.38
CA LEU A 63 12.62 20.40 -22.39
C LEU A 63 12.21 21.83 -22.07
N LYS A 64 11.97 22.13 -20.80
CA LYS A 64 11.64 23.48 -20.35
C LYS A 64 12.80 24.43 -20.63
N GLN A 65 14.02 24.03 -20.29
CA GLN A 65 15.22 24.83 -20.54
C GLN A 65 15.46 25.09 -22.04
N GLN A 66 15.21 24.11 -22.90
CA GLN A 66 15.35 24.30 -24.34
C GLN A 66 14.30 25.26 -24.91
N LYS A 67 13.05 25.19 -24.42
CA LYS A 67 11.95 26.01 -24.92
C LYS A 67 11.98 27.45 -24.42
N GLU A 68 12.39 27.69 -23.18
CA GLU A 68 12.55 29.05 -22.64
C GLU A 68 13.57 29.89 -23.43
N ARG A 69 14.55 29.24 -24.09
CA ARG A 69 15.59 29.89 -24.90
C ARG A 69 15.17 30.24 -26.33
N ILE A 70 14.08 29.68 -26.86
CA ILE A 70 13.71 29.72 -28.30
C ILE A 70 12.51 30.65 -28.59
N GLU A 71 12.04 31.42 -27.59
CA GLU A 71 10.79 32.21 -27.52
C GLU A 71 9.68 31.50 -26.71
N LYS A 72 8.99 32.30 -25.87
CA LYS A 72 7.93 31.89 -24.94
C LYS A 72 6.69 31.40 -25.68
N VAL A 73 6.69 30.15 -26.15
CA VAL A 73 5.46 29.52 -26.64
C VAL A 73 4.62 29.12 -25.42
N SER A 74 3.65 29.97 -25.05
CA SER A 74 2.78 29.81 -23.87
C SER A 74 2.24 28.38 -23.70
N ASN A 75 1.78 27.77 -24.79
CA ASN A 75 1.09 26.48 -24.73
C ASN A 75 2.04 25.31 -24.40
N VAL A 76 3.28 25.33 -24.89
CA VAL A 76 4.27 24.27 -24.60
C VAL A 76 4.76 24.38 -23.15
N ILE A 77 4.94 25.61 -22.66
CA ILE A 77 5.33 25.84 -21.26
C ILE A 77 4.21 25.33 -20.34
N GLN A 78 2.94 25.62 -20.64
CA GLN A 78 1.80 25.10 -19.89
C GLN A 78 1.74 23.56 -19.89
N GLN A 79 2.03 22.93 -21.03
CA GLN A 79 2.11 21.46 -21.12
C GLN A 79 3.22 20.91 -20.21
N LEU A 80 4.40 21.52 -20.23
CA LEU A 80 5.52 21.10 -19.39
C LEU A 80 5.26 21.34 -17.90
N ASP A 81 4.54 22.41 -17.56
CA ASP A 81 4.11 22.67 -16.19
C ASP A 81 3.08 21.63 -15.72
N ALA A 82 2.11 21.26 -16.55
CA ALA A 82 1.16 20.18 -16.25
C ALA A 82 1.89 18.85 -16.00
N VAL A 83 2.90 18.51 -16.82
CA VAL A 83 3.72 17.32 -16.57
C VAL A 83 4.55 17.47 -15.30
N SER A 84 5.14 18.63 -15.04
CA SER A 84 5.89 18.89 -13.81
C SER A 84 5.03 18.68 -12.58
N ASN A 85 3.79 19.21 -12.57
CA ASN A 85 2.83 19.02 -11.49
C ASN A 85 2.46 17.54 -11.32
N LEU A 86 2.24 16.83 -12.43
CA LEU A 86 2.01 15.38 -12.40
C LEU A 86 3.20 14.65 -11.75
N ILE A 87 4.43 14.94 -12.15
CA ILE A 87 5.64 14.32 -11.59
C ILE A 87 5.73 14.57 -10.08
N GLN A 88 5.51 15.81 -9.65
CA GLN A 88 5.52 16.18 -8.23
C GLN A 88 4.44 15.45 -7.43
N ASN A 89 3.21 15.40 -7.96
CA ASN A 89 2.12 14.65 -7.34
C ASN A 89 2.47 13.16 -7.20
N ASN A 90 3.10 12.56 -8.21
CA ASN A 90 3.55 11.17 -8.15
C ASN A 90 4.68 10.97 -7.14
N GLN A 91 5.66 11.87 -7.05
CA GLN A 91 6.71 11.81 -6.02
C GLN A 91 6.12 11.86 -4.61
N GLN A 92 5.20 12.78 -4.36
CA GLN A 92 4.50 12.90 -3.09
C GLN A 92 3.69 11.65 -2.78
N LEU A 93 2.97 11.11 -3.78
CA LEU A 93 2.22 9.86 -3.65
C LEU A 93 3.15 8.72 -3.21
N TYR A 94 4.29 8.53 -3.87
CA TYR A 94 5.24 7.47 -3.52
C TYR A 94 5.83 7.64 -2.12
N GLN A 95 6.16 8.88 -1.73
CA GLN A 95 6.67 9.17 -0.38
C GLN A 95 5.63 8.89 0.70
N LEU A 96 4.39 9.34 0.48
CA LEU A 96 3.28 9.09 1.41
C LEU A 96 3.03 7.60 1.55
N VAL A 97 2.90 6.87 0.43
CA VAL A 97 2.67 5.42 0.50
C VAL A 97 3.85 4.71 1.17
N GLN A 98 5.10 5.08 0.88
CA GLN A 98 6.25 4.46 1.52
C GLN A 98 6.24 4.63 3.05
N GLN A 99 6.01 5.86 3.52
CA GLN A 99 6.05 6.18 4.94
C GLN A 99 4.78 5.69 5.68
N ASP A 100 3.60 6.00 5.14
CA ASP A 100 2.33 5.73 5.79
C ASP A 100 2.04 4.23 5.86
N LEU A 101 2.38 3.48 4.81
CA LEU A 101 2.14 2.04 4.79
C LEU A 101 3.03 1.31 5.82
N GLN A 102 4.27 1.75 5.98
CA GLN A 102 5.14 1.23 7.05
C GLN A 102 4.54 1.52 8.43
N GLU A 103 4.06 2.73 8.68
CA GLU A 103 3.42 3.11 9.95
C GLU A 103 2.15 2.30 10.22
N ILE A 104 1.27 2.19 9.21
CA ILE A 104 0.00 1.46 9.32
C ILE A 104 0.27 -0.02 9.57
N LEU A 105 1.13 -0.65 8.78
CA LEU A 105 1.33 -2.10 8.83
C LEU A 105 2.21 -2.56 9.98
N SER A 106 3.00 -1.66 10.58
CA SER A 106 3.72 -1.95 11.83
C SER A 106 2.87 -1.75 13.09
N SER A 107 1.64 -1.24 12.96
CA SER A 107 0.75 -1.00 14.10
C SER A 107 0.20 -2.30 14.68
N PRO A 108 0.28 -2.52 16.01
CA PRO A 108 -0.33 -3.69 16.67
C PRO A 108 -1.86 -3.67 16.64
N TYR A 109 -2.45 -2.54 16.21
CA TYR A 109 -3.89 -2.34 16.13
C TYR A 109 -4.46 -2.61 14.73
N ILE A 110 -3.62 -3.00 13.76
CA ILE A 110 -4.06 -3.54 12.47
C ILE A 110 -4.13 -5.05 12.59
N LYS A 111 -5.26 -5.62 12.14
CA LYS A 111 -5.43 -7.06 12.20
C LYS A 111 -4.65 -7.75 11.09
N PRO A 112 -4.18 -8.97 11.35
CA PRO A 112 -3.80 -9.96 10.36
C PRO A 112 -4.40 -9.83 8.95
N GLU A 113 -5.71 -9.99 8.85
CA GLU A 113 -6.46 -10.03 7.60
C GLU A 113 -6.59 -8.66 6.90
N GLU A 114 -6.37 -7.57 7.64
CA GLU A 114 -6.43 -6.22 7.09
C GLU A 114 -5.13 -5.81 6.41
N VAL A 115 -4.01 -6.47 6.74
CA VAL A 115 -2.70 -6.20 6.14
C VAL A 115 -2.73 -6.35 4.63
N ASP A 116 -3.32 -7.44 4.14
CA ASP A 116 -3.44 -7.71 2.70
C ASP A 116 -4.36 -6.70 2.03
N GLN A 117 -5.50 -6.37 2.67
CA GLN A 117 -6.45 -5.39 2.12
C GLN A 117 -5.85 -3.98 2.03
N VAL A 118 -5.12 -3.56 3.07
CA VAL A 118 -4.37 -2.30 3.08
C VAL A 118 -3.38 -2.31 1.92
N SER A 119 -2.52 -3.34 1.87
CA SER A 119 -1.44 -3.46 0.89
C SER A 119 -1.96 -3.42 -0.54
N GLU A 120 -3.01 -4.19 -0.85
CA GLU A 120 -3.62 -4.22 -2.17
C GLU A 120 -4.20 -2.84 -2.55
N SER A 121 -4.92 -2.19 -1.63
CA SER A 121 -5.52 -0.89 -1.91
C SER A 121 -4.50 0.21 -2.27
N PHE A 122 -3.32 0.17 -1.65
CA PHE A 122 -2.23 1.10 -1.98
C PHE A 122 -1.48 0.65 -3.25
N ASN A 123 -1.29 -0.65 -3.43
CA ASN A 123 -0.70 -1.23 -4.63
C ASN A 123 -1.46 -0.84 -5.90
N GLU A 124 -2.79 -0.93 -5.90
CA GLU A 124 -3.64 -0.52 -7.03
C GLU A 124 -3.42 0.93 -7.44
N ILE A 125 -3.32 1.84 -6.47
CA ILE A 125 -3.06 3.26 -6.73
C ILE A 125 -1.66 3.45 -7.32
N LEU A 126 -0.66 2.77 -6.76
CA LEU A 126 0.72 2.82 -7.26
C LEU A 126 0.84 2.29 -8.69
N GLN A 127 0.12 1.22 -9.02
CA GLN A 127 0.11 0.65 -10.37
C GLN A 127 -0.48 1.65 -11.37
N ARG A 128 -1.65 2.24 -11.06
CA ARG A 128 -2.27 3.30 -11.87
C ARG A 128 -1.34 4.50 -12.07
N SER A 129 -0.74 4.97 -10.99
CA SER A 129 0.23 6.07 -10.97
C SER A 129 1.45 5.78 -11.86
N THR A 130 2.00 4.56 -11.77
CA THR A 130 3.11 4.11 -12.60
C THR A 130 2.73 4.04 -14.08
N LEU A 131 1.56 3.51 -14.41
CA LEU A 131 1.05 3.48 -15.79
C LEU A 131 0.90 4.88 -16.38
N ASN A 132 0.40 5.84 -15.60
CA ASN A 132 0.28 7.23 -16.03
C ASN A 132 1.65 7.84 -16.34
N VAL A 133 2.63 7.70 -15.45
CA VAL A 133 4.00 8.19 -15.66
C VAL A 133 4.62 7.55 -16.91
N ASN A 134 4.45 6.25 -17.10
CA ASN A 134 4.92 5.53 -18.30
C ASN A 134 4.32 6.08 -19.59
N TYR A 135 3.02 6.40 -19.58
CA TYR A 135 2.34 6.93 -20.75
C TYR A 135 2.80 8.36 -21.07
N ILE A 136 3.00 9.18 -20.05
CA ILE A 136 3.54 10.54 -20.20
C ILE A 136 4.97 10.50 -20.76
N ASP A 137 5.83 9.62 -20.25
CA ASP A 137 7.17 9.42 -20.78
C ASP A 137 7.14 9.10 -22.28
N LYS A 138 6.23 8.21 -22.71
CA LYS A 138 6.01 7.93 -24.14
C LYS A 138 5.54 9.16 -24.92
N ILE A 139 4.61 9.96 -24.39
CA ILE A 139 4.14 11.19 -25.07
C ILE A 139 5.29 12.17 -25.29
N LEU A 140 6.22 12.28 -24.32
CA LEU A 140 7.35 13.20 -24.39
C LEU A 140 8.53 12.67 -25.22
N THR A 141 8.70 11.36 -25.32
CA THR A 141 9.86 10.74 -26.00
C THR A 141 9.56 10.28 -27.43
N SER A 142 8.30 9.96 -27.76
CA SER A 142 7.91 9.59 -29.13
C SER A 142 7.82 10.81 -30.04
N ASP A 143 8.97 11.26 -30.55
CA ASP A 143 9.11 12.21 -31.68
C ASP A 143 8.07 13.36 -31.69
N TYR A 144 7.89 14.06 -30.56
CA TYR A 144 7.14 15.32 -30.40
C TYR A 144 6.04 15.64 -31.45
N LEU A 145 4.92 14.88 -31.50
CA LEU A 145 3.59 15.26 -32.08
C LEU A 145 3.16 14.47 -33.33
N LYS A 146 2.66 13.24 -33.15
CA LYS A 146 1.64 12.70 -34.08
C LYS A 146 0.20 13.14 -33.72
N MET A 147 0.03 13.90 -32.63
CA MET A 147 -1.21 14.49 -32.13
C MET A 147 -1.12 16.02 -32.18
N SER A 148 -2.25 16.74 -32.26
CA SER A 148 -2.26 18.20 -32.21
C SER A 148 -1.79 18.73 -30.84
N ASP A 149 -1.16 19.91 -30.81
CA ASP A 149 -0.75 20.58 -29.56
C ASP A 149 -1.92 20.76 -28.57
N GLY A 150 -3.12 21.02 -29.08
CA GLY A 150 -4.33 21.15 -28.26
C GLY A 150 -4.78 19.81 -27.67
N GLU A 151 -4.76 18.75 -28.47
CA GLU A 151 -5.10 17.39 -28.01
C GLU A 151 -4.10 16.92 -26.95
N ARG A 152 -2.80 17.18 -27.17
CA ARG A 152 -1.77 16.89 -26.19
C ARG A 152 -2.01 17.63 -24.88
N ALA A 153 -2.23 18.94 -24.93
CA ALA A 153 -2.45 19.75 -23.74
C ALA A 153 -3.65 19.24 -22.92
N ALA A 154 -4.75 18.89 -23.60
CA ALA A 154 -5.93 18.32 -22.95
C ALA A 154 -5.62 16.97 -22.27
N ILE A 155 -4.89 16.08 -22.94
CA ILE A 155 -4.50 14.78 -22.38
C ILE A 155 -3.58 14.96 -21.17
N LEU A 156 -2.54 15.79 -21.29
CA LEU A 156 -1.61 16.06 -20.20
C LEU A 156 -2.32 16.66 -18.99
N LYS A 157 -3.28 17.55 -19.22
CA LYS A 157 -4.10 18.16 -18.17
C LYS A 157 -4.98 17.12 -17.47
N ALA A 158 -5.62 16.24 -18.22
CA ALA A 158 -6.43 15.16 -17.64
C ALA A 158 -5.60 14.20 -16.77
N TYR A 159 -4.36 13.91 -17.17
CA TYR A 159 -3.45 13.10 -16.35
C TYR A 159 -2.95 13.85 -15.10
N GLU A 160 -2.72 15.16 -15.18
CA GLU A 160 -2.40 16.00 -14.01
C GLU A 160 -3.55 15.94 -12.98
N GLU A 161 -4.79 16.12 -13.44
CA GLU A 161 -6.00 16.05 -12.60
C GLU A 161 -6.15 14.66 -11.97
N THR A 162 -6.05 13.60 -12.78
CA THR A 162 -6.07 12.21 -12.30
C THR A 162 -4.97 11.97 -11.26
N SER A 163 -3.78 12.54 -11.45
CA SER A 163 -2.69 12.43 -10.48
C SER A 163 -2.98 13.14 -9.17
N SER A 164 -3.67 14.29 -9.21
CA SER A 164 -4.12 15.00 -8.02
C SER A 164 -5.19 14.22 -7.27
N GLU A 165 -6.12 13.58 -8.00
CA GLU A 165 -7.15 12.72 -7.42
C GLU A 165 -6.54 11.50 -6.72
N MET A 166 -5.55 10.85 -7.33
CA MET A 166 -4.83 9.73 -6.72
C MET A 166 -4.13 10.15 -5.42
N LEU A 167 -3.51 11.33 -5.40
CA LEU A 167 -2.89 11.86 -4.19
C LEU A 167 -3.91 12.10 -3.08
N ALA A 168 -5.08 12.66 -3.42
CA ALA A 168 -6.18 12.83 -2.46
C ALA A 168 -6.73 11.48 -1.97
N GLU A 169 -6.84 10.49 -2.87
CA GLU A 169 -7.26 9.13 -2.55
C GLU A 169 -6.33 8.48 -1.51
N VAL A 170 -5.01 8.54 -1.74
CA VAL A 170 -3.98 8.03 -0.79
C VAL A 170 -4.12 8.72 0.56
N ASN A 171 -4.17 10.05 0.59
CA ASN A 171 -4.32 10.79 1.85
C ASN A 171 -5.57 10.36 2.62
N ASN A 172 -6.72 10.26 1.95
CA ASN A 172 -7.97 9.85 2.59
C ASN A 172 -7.89 8.42 3.14
N LYS A 173 -7.31 7.47 2.39
CA LYS A 173 -7.11 6.10 2.86
C LYS A 173 -6.16 6.05 4.06
N THR A 174 -5.04 6.77 4.03
CA THR A 174 -4.13 6.89 5.17
C THR A 174 -4.86 7.40 6.41
N GLN A 175 -5.60 8.50 6.29
CA GLN A 175 -6.32 9.09 7.44
C GLN A 175 -7.36 8.14 8.02
N ARG A 176 -8.06 7.39 7.15
CA ARG A 176 -9.00 6.35 7.59
C ARG A 176 -8.31 5.28 8.43
N TYR A 177 -7.17 4.73 7.98
CA TYR A 177 -6.45 3.70 8.74
C TYR A 177 -5.86 4.24 10.04
N ARG A 178 -5.30 5.46 10.05
CA ARG A 178 -4.86 6.14 11.29
C ARG A 178 -6.01 6.30 12.29
N SER A 179 -7.21 6.61 11.80
CA SER A 179 -8.40 6.75 12.65
C SER A 179 -8.87 5.41 13.23
N ILE A 180 -8.80 4.33 12.45
CA ILE A 180 -9.10 2.97 12.92
C ILE A 180 -8.10 2.55 14.02
N ILE A 181 -6.80 2.79 13.79
CA ILE A 181 -5.74 2.50 14.75
C ILE A 181 -5.96 3.26 16.05
N SER A 182 -6.24 4.57 15.97
CA SER A 182 -6.44 5.41 17.17
C SER A 182 -7.68 4.99 17.97
N PHE A 183 -8.77 4.65 17.28
CA PHE A 183 -9.99 4.13 17.90
C PHE A 183 -9.72 2.82 18.65
N ARG A 184 -9.05 1.86 18.01
CA ARG A 184 -8.72 0.56 18.65
C ARG A 184 -7.76 0.72 19.82
N LYS A 185 -6.78 1.60 19.71
CA LYS A 185 -5.90 1.98 20.82
C LYS A 185 -6.68 2.56 22.01
N MET A 186 -7.72 3.34 21.75
CA MET A 186 -8.59 3.86 22.80
C MET A 186 -9.41 2.76 23.46
N GLN A 187 -9.99 1.84 22.68
CA GLN A 187 -10.73 0.68 23.21
C GLN A 187 -9.84 -0.19 24.09
N ASP A 188 -8.63 -0.50 23.63
CA ASP A 188 -7.62 -1.27 24.36
C ASP A 188 -7.27 -0.61 25.71
N LYS A 189 -7.02 0.71 25.70
CA LYS A 189 -6.80 1.48 26.92
C LYS A 189 -7.98 1.46 27.88
N ILE A 190 -9.22 1.46 27.40
CA ILE A 190 -10.43 1.43 28.25
C ILE A 190 -10.63 0.04 28.85
N ASN A 191 -10.43 -1.01 28.05
CA ASN A 191 -10.65 -2.39 28.47
C ASN A 191 -9.59 -2.87 29.48
N ASN A 192 -8.36 -2.37 29.37
CA ASN A 192 -7.24 -2.73 30.25
C ASN A 192 -6.98 -1.69 31.35
N ARG A 193 -7.95 -0.84 31.71
CA ARG A 193 -7.80 0.03 32.89
C ARG A 193 -7.81 -0.86 34.12
N GLU A 194 -6.76 -0.79 34.93
CA GLU A 194 -6.81 -1.31 36.29
C GLU A 194 -7.96 -0.59 37.01
N THR A 195 -9.01 -1.34 37.34
CA THR A 195 -10.07 -0.85 38.18
C THR A 195 -9.59 -0.93 39.61
N ASP A 196 -8.96 0.15 40.10
CA ASP A 196 -8.74 0.37 41.52
C ASP A 196 -10.11 0.53 42.20
N PHE A 197 -10.70 -0.58 42.63
CA PHE A 197 -11.84 -0.62 43.55
C PHE A 197 -11.43 -1.33 44.84
#